data_AF-A0A661ELV9-F1
#
_entry.id   AF-A0A661ELV9-F1
#
_cell.length_a   1.000
_cell.length_b   1.000
_cell.length_c   1.000
_cell.angle_alpha   90.00
_cell.angle_beta   90.00
_cell.angle_gamma   90.00
#
_symmetry.space_group_name_H-M   'P 1'
#
loop_
_entity.id
_entity.type
_entity.pdbx_description
1 polymer ?
#
loop_
_entity_poly.entity_id
_entity_poly.type
_entity_poly.pdbx_seq_one_letter_code
_entity_poly.pdbx_strand_id
1 'polypeptide(L)'
;GGEEESWGQWILGLSTPENLKSINAQEEINIHNLKIFSGLMSPHFILNMFVVLYCITIPIFEELFKPIQKFLHKISFPSIPLFYTPIFILALVYEKAMWIIGAGETWRHTEITEFFFACGFLAFSLTSMLRLNSQVQHFTQK
;
A
#
# COMPACT_ATOMS: atom_id res chain seq x y z
N GLY A 1 2.78 -15.40 -12.62
CA GLY A 1 2.04 -16.00 -11.49
C GLY A 1 2.92 -16.99 -10.75
N GLY A 2 3.91 -16.49 -10.02
CA GLY A 2 4.78 -17.31 -9.16
C GLY A 2 5.27 -16.55 -7.92
N GLU A 3 4.78 -15.33 -7.70
CA GLU A 3 5.17 -14.48 -6.57
C GLU A 3 4.40 -14.83 -5.29
N GLU A 4 3.19 -15.38 -5.43
CA GLU A 4 2.31 -15.76 -4.32
C GLU A 4 2.36 -17.26 -3.97
N GLU A 5 3.14 -18.04 -4.70
CA GLU A 5 3.31 -19.48 -4.45
C GLU A 5 4.17 -19.71 -3.21
N SER A 6 3.83 -20.70 -2.40
CA SER A 6 4.52 -21.04 -1.17
C SER A 6 5.77 -21.86 -1.47
N TRP A 7 6.80 -21.26 -2.06
CA TRP A 7 8.05 -21.94 -2.46
C TRP A 7 8.67 -22.78 -1.33
N GLY A 8 8.60 -22.32 -0.08
CA GLY A 8 9.07 -23.07 1.09
C GLY A 8 8.29 -24.38 1.32
N GLN A 9 6.99 -24.39 1.03
CA GLN A 9 6.15 -25.58 1.09
C GLN A 9 6.60 -26.62 0.06
N TRP A 10 6.88 -26.17 -1.18
CA TRP A 10 7.38 -27.02 -2.27
C TRP A 10 8.76 -27.60 -1.97
N ILE A 11 9.70 -26.75 -1.55
CA ILE A 11 11.09 -27.15 -1.26
C ILE A 11 11.17 -28.13 -0.07
N LEU A 12 10.31 -27.93 0.94
CA LEU A 12 10.30 -28.77 2.14
C LEU A 12 9.33 -29.95 2.06
N GLY A 13 8.63 -30.12 0.94
CA GLY A 13 7.65 -31.20 0.75
C GLY A 13 6.48 -31.17 1.73
N LEU A 14 6.13 -29.97 2.22
CA LEU A 14 5.04 -29.81 3.17
C LEU A 14 3.69 -29.92 2.45
N SER A 15 2.79 -30.71 3.01
CA SER A 15 1.43 -30.82 2.52
C SER A 15 0.52 -29.84 3.26
N THR A 16 -0.44 -29.26 2.53
CA THR A 16 -1.45 -28.38 3.13
C THR A 16 -2.45 -29.23 3.92
N PRO A 17 -2.69 -28.93 5.22
CA PRO A 17 -3.69 -29.61 6.04
C PRO A 17 -5.09 -29.55 5.42
N GLU A 18 -5.88 -30.62 5.55
CA GLU A 18 -7.23 -30.74 4.93
C GLU A 18 -8.19 -29.61 5.33
N ASN A 19 -8.17 -29.21 6.61
CA ASN A 19 -8.96 -28.09 7.11
C ASN A 19 -8.61 -26.78 6.39
N LEU A 20 -7.34 -26.56 6.05
CA LEU A 20 -6.88 -25.36 5.37
C LEU A 20 -7.16 -25.41 3.86
N LYS A 21 -7.03 -26.58 3.21
CA LYS A 21 -7.36 -26.77 1.79
C LYS A 21 -8.78 -26.32 1.45
N SER A 22 -9.75 -26.61 2.32
CA SER A 22 -11.16 -26.28 2.07
C SER A 22 -11.43 -24.76 1.96
N ILE A 23 -10.63 -23.95 2.64
CA ILE A 23 -10.79 -22.49 2.74
C ILE A 23 -9.71 -21.69 2.00
N ASN A 24 -8.70 -22.36 1.45
CA ASN A 24 -7.62 -21.77 0.65
C ASN A 24 -7.93 -21.90 -0.85
N ALA A 25 -7.66 -20.85 -1.63
CA ALA A 25 -7.92 -20.80 -3.06
C ALA A 25 -6.84 -21.52 -3.90
N GLN A 26 -5.62 -21.66 -3.38
CA GLN A 26 -4.47 -22.28 -4.05
C GLN A 26 -4.01 -23.57 -3.35
N GLU A 27 -4.79 -24.07 -2.38
CA GLU A 27 -4.43 -25.24 -1.57
C GLU A 27 -3.03 -25.15 -0.93
N GLU A 28 -2.61 -23.95 -0.53
CA GLU A 28 -1.32 -23.72 0.13
C GLU A 28 -1.48 -23.43 1.63
N ILE A 29 -0.36 -23.50 2.37
CA ILE A 29 -0.31 -23.14 3.79
C ILE A 29 -0.42 -21.61 3.99
N ASN A 30 -0.19 -20.82 2.94
CA ASN A 30 -0.23 -19.36 3.00
C ASN A 30 -1.63 -18.81 3.33
N ILE A 31 -1.69 -17.93 4.32
CA ILE A 31 -2.90 -17.23 4.78
C ILE A 31 -3.41 -16.24 3.73
N HIS A 32 -2.54 -15.69 2.88
CA HIS A 32 -2.90 -14.77 1.80
C HIS A 32 -3.87 -15.39 0.79
N ASN A 33 -3.82 -16.71 0.65
CA ASN A 33 -4.63 -17.46 -0.31
C ASN A 33 -5.97 -17.88 0.29
N LEU A 34 -6.30 -17.48 1.52
CA LEU A 34 -7.62 -17.76 2.09
C LEU A 34 -8.70 -17.05 1.28
N LYS A 35 -9.78 -17.78 0.97
CA LYS A 35 -10.93 -17.28 0.18
C LYS A 35 -11.58 -16.02 0.78
N ILE A 36 -11.40 -15.79 2.09
CA ILE A 36 -11.86 -14.57 2.76
C ILE A 36 -11.19 -13.30 2.23
N PHE A 37 -9.95 -13.38 1.73
CA PHE A 37 -9.20 -12.26 1.16
C PHE A 37 -9.54 -12.06 -0.33
N SER A 38 -10.83 -12.14 -0.67
CA SER A 38 -11.34 -11.88 -2.01
C SER A 38 -12.27 -10.66 -2.02
N GLY A 39 -12.49 -10.08 -3.21
CA GLY A 39 -13.36 -8.92 -3.37
C GLY A 39 -12.92 -7.73 -2.52
N LEU A 40 -13.81 -7.23 -1.65
CA LEU A 40 -13.55 -6.07 -0.78
C LEU A 40 -12.51 -6.32 0.31
N MET A 41 -12.20 -7.59 0.61
CA MET A 41 -11.17 -7.96 1.57
C MET A 41 -9.87 -8.38 0.85
N SER A 42 -9.80 -8.22 -0.48
CA SER A 42 -8.56 -8.48 -1.19
C SER A 42 -7.47 -7.49 -0.77
N PRO A 43 -6.22 -7.95 -0.63
CA PRO A 43 -5.09 -7.08 -0.26
C PRO A 43 -4.94 -5.89 -1.21
N HIS A 44 -5.15 -6.12 -2.51
CA HIS A 44 -5.17 -5.06 -3.53
C HIS A 44 -6.23 -3.99 -3.24
N PHE A 45 -7.47 -4.40 -2.96
CA PHE A 45 -8.54 -3.46 -2.63
C PHE A 45 -8.24 -2.66 -1.35
N ILE A 46 -7.76 -3.34 -0.31
CA ILE A 46 -7.39 -2.72 0.97
C ILE A 46 -6.27 -1.71 0.77
N LEU A 47 -5.23 -2.06 0.00
CA LEU A 47 -4.13 -1.15 -0.33
C LEU A 47 -4.62 0.08 -1.09
N ASN A 48 -5.45 -0.11 -2.11
CA ASN A 48 -6.05 0.99 -2.87
C ASN A 48 -6.89 1.92 -1.99
N MET A 49 -7.69 1.37 -1.08
CA MET A 49 -8.44 2.16 -0.10
C MET A 49 -7.54 2.91 0.85
N PHE A 50 -6.47 2.27 1.34
CA PHE A 50 -5.47 2.94 2.17
C PHE A 50 -4.82 4.11 1.42
N VAL A 51 -4.41 3.92 0.17
CA VAL A 51 -3.82 4.99 -0.66
C VAL A 51 -4.80 6.16 -0.84
N VAL A 52 -6.06 5.88 -1.19
CA VAL A 52 -7.08 6.94 -1.37
C VAL A 52 -7.32 7.70 -0.08
N LEU A 53 -7.51 7.01 1.05
CA LEU A 53 -7.84 7.66 2.31
C LEU A 53 -6.63 8.38 2.91
N TYR A 54 -5.48 7.72 2.98
CA TYR A 54 -4.31 8.22 3.70
C TYR A 54 -3.37 9.05 2.83
N CYS A 55 -3.10 8.64 1.58
CA CYS A 55 -2.10 9.30 0.73
C CYS A 55 -2.70 10.43 -0.12
N ILE A 56 -4.02 10.46 -0.29
CA ILE A 56 -4.73 11.45 -1.13
C ILE A 56 -5.68 12.30 -0.31
N THR A 57 -6.64 11.68 0.37
CA THR A 57 -7.70 12.42 1.07
C THR A 57 -7.14 13.24 2.23
N ILE A 58 -6.35 12.63 3.12
CA ILE A 58 -5.79 13.34 4.28
C ILE A 58 -4.93 14.55 3.87
N PRO A 59 -3.92 14.44 2.98
CA PRO A 59 -3.09 15.58 2.59
C PRO A 59 -3.88 16.73 1.94
N ILE A 60 -4.88 16.40 1.11
CA ILE A 60 -5.76 17.40 0.48
C ILE A 60 -6.59 18.12 1.55
N PHE A 61 -7.19 17.37 2.48
CA PHE A 61 -8.04 17.95 3.52
C PHE A 61 -7.23 18.74 4.55
N GLU A 62 -5.99 18.33 4.83
CA GLU A 62 -5.06 19.10 5.67
C GLU A 62 -4.77 20.47 5.06
N GLU A 63 -4.55 20.56 3.74
CA GLU A 63 -4.30 21.83 3.06
C GLU A 63 -5.57 22.70 2.92
N LEU A 64 -6.71 22.08 2.63
CA LEU A 64 -7.98 22.80 2.41
C LEU A 64 -8.64 23.27 3.72
N PHE A 65 -8.50 22.52 4.81
CA PHE A 65 -9.25 22.76 6.05
C PHE A 65 -8.33 22.94 7.26
N LYS A 66 -8.12 24.21 7.66
CA LYS A 66 -7.35 24.58 8.87
C LYS A 66 -7.76 23.82 10.16
N PRO A 67 -9.05 23.53 10.43
CA PRO A 67 -9.41 22.74 11.61
C PRO A 67 -8.83 21.31 11.59
N ILE A 68 -8.80 20.68 10.42
CA ILE A 68 -8.25 19.33 10.23
C ILE A 68 -6.74 19.38 10.44
N GLN A 69 -6.06 20.34 9.81
CA GLN A 69 -4.62 20.56 10.03
C GLN A 69 -4.27 20.72 11.52
N LYS A 70 -4.98 21.61 12.23
CA LYS A 70 -4.76 21.82 13.67
C LYS A 70 -5.01 20.55 14.48
N PHE A 71 -6.04 19.78 14.14
CA PHE A 71 -6.35 18.51 14.82
C PHE A 71 -5.25 17.47 14.60
N LEU A 72 -4.83 17.26 13.33
CA LEU A 72 -3.79 16.30 12.98
C LEU A 72 -2.45 16.67 13.63
N HIS A 73 -2.09 17.96 13.65
CA HIS A 73 -0.89 18.45 14.33
C HIS A 73 -0.96 18.25 15.84
N LYS A 74 -2.14 18.47 16.45
CA LYS A 74 -2.34 18.24 17.89
C LYS A 74 -2.11 16.80 18.30
N ILE A 75 -2.52 15.83 17.48
CA ILE A 75 -2.31 14.40 17.75
C ILE A 75 -0.98 13.87 17.20
N SER A 76 -0.12 14.75 16.63
CA SER A 76 1.14 14.38 15.96
C SER A 76 0.94 13.30 14.89
N PHE A 77 -0.15 13.39 14.15
CA PHE A 77 -0.47 12.41 13.11
C PHE A 77 0.60 12.47 12.01
N PRO A 78 1.19 11.33 11.60
CA PRO A 78 2.10 11.32 10.47
C PRO A 78 1.28 11.54 9.20
N SER A 79 1.32 12.74 8.64
CA SER A 79 0.70 13.03 7.34
C SER A 79 1.74 13.04 6.22
N ILE A 80 1.33 12.53 5.05
CA ILE A 80 2.15 12.61 3.84
C ILE A 80 2.06 14.06 3.31
N PRO A 81 3.18 14.72 3.00
CA PRO A 81 3.15 16.03 2.36
C PRO A 81 2.38 15.99 1.03
N LEU A 82 1.56 17.02 0.78
CA LEU A 82 0.73 17.12 -0.43
C LEU A 82 1.53 16.90 -1.72
N PHE A 83 2.81 17.29 -1.74
CA PHE A 83 3.74 17.10 -2.86
C PHE A 83 3.86 15.64 -3.35
N TYR A 84 3.69 14.64 -2.49
CA TYR A 84 3.76 13.23 -2.90
C TYR A 84 2.45 12.70 -3.47
N THR A 85 1.32 13.34 -3.15
CA THR A 85 -0.03 12.93 -3.59
C THR A 85 -0.15 12.65 -5.10
N PRO A 86 0.46 13.46 -6.01
CA PRO A 86 0.35 13.22 -7.44
C PRO A 86 0.83 11.85 -7.91
N ILE A 87 1.84 11.23 -7.27
CA ILE A 87 2.33 9.89 -7.69
C ILE A 87 1.26 8.82 -7.45
N PHE A 88 0.54 8.93 -6.34
CA PHE A 88 -0.53 8.01 -5.96
C PHE A 88 -1.77 8.20 -6.85
N ILE A 89 -2.12 9.46 -7.17
CA ILE A 89 -3.19 9.76 -8.12
C ILE A 89 -2.83 9.19 -9.50
N LEU A 90 -1.60 9.42 -9.98
CA LEU A 90 -1.15 8.92 -11.28
C LEU A 90 -1.25 7.39 -11.36
N ALA A 91 -0.82 6.68 -10.31
CA ALA A 91 -0.90 5.23 -10.24
C ALA A 91 -2.36 4.72 -10.31
N LEU A 92 -3.27 5.31 -9.52
CA LEU A 92 -4.69 4.94 -9.55
C LEU A 92 -5.36 5.28 -10.89
N VAL A 93 -5.06 6.45 -11.46
CA VAL A 93 -5.57 6.86 -12.78
C VAL A 93 -5.08 5.90 -13.85
N TYR A 94 -3.81 5.49 -13.82
CA TYR A 94 -3.26 4.49 -14.71
C TYR A 94 -4.02 3.16 -14.59
N GLU A 95 -4.17 2.62 -13.38
CA GLU A 95 -4.88 1.35 -13.15
C GLU A 95 -6.31 1.41 -13.71
N LYS A 96 -7.06 2.47 -13.41
CA LYS A 96 -8.44 2.64 -13.90
C LYS A 96 -8.51 2.86 -15.40
N ALA A 97 -7.57 3.59 -16.00
CA ALA A 97 -7.50 3.76 -17.44
C ALA A 97 -7.28 2.42 -18.15
N MET A 98 -6.36 1.58 -17.64
CA MET A 98 -6.12 0.25 -18.19
C MET A 98 -7.35 -0.65 -18.08
N TRP A 99 -8.09 -0.56 -16.98
CA TRP A 99 -9.35 -1.28 -16.80
C TRP A 99 -10.42 -0.86 -17.82
N ILE A 100 -10.59 0.45 -18.07
CA ILE A 100 -11.57 0.99 -19.02
C ILE A 100 -11.30 0.53 -20.46
N ILE A 101 -10.03 0.43 -20.86
CA ILE A 101 -9.67 0.00 -22.22
C ILE A 101 -9.65 -1.54 -22.39
N GLY A 102 -10.09 -2.29 -21.37
CA GLY A 102 -10.13 -3.76 -21.40
C GLY A 102 -8.77 -4.45 -21.22
N ALA A 103 -7.72 -3.70 -20.87
CA ALA A 103 -6.39 -4.25 -20.60
C ALA A 103 -6.16 -4.57 -19.11
N GLY A 104 -7.01 -4.05 -18.22
CA GLY A 104 -6.80 -4.05 -16.76
C GLY A 104 -6.89 -5.41 -16.06
N GLU A 105 -7.32 -6.47 -16.73
CA GLU A 105 -7.26 -7.84 -16.17
C GLU A 105 -5.85 -8.45 -16.20
N THR A 106 -4.88 -7.75 -16.81
CA THR A 106 -3.50 -8.24 -16.81
C THR A 106 -2.79 -7.87 -15.51
N TRP A 107 -2.25 -8.90 -14.85
CA TRP A 107 -1.43 -8.81 -13.63
C TRP A 107 -0.35 -7.71 -13.70
N ARG A 108 0.24 -7.52 -14.90
CA ARG A 108 1.24 -6.49 -15.19
C ARG A 108 0.84 -5.06 -14.82
N HIS A 109 -0.42 -4.68 -15.02
CA HIS A 109 -0.86 -3.31 -14.70
C HIS A 109 -1.03 -3.10 -13.20
N THR A 110 -1.37 -4.16 -12.47
CA THR A 110 -1.43 -4.17 -11.01
C THR A 110 -0.03 -3.97 -10.45
N GLU A 111 0.96 -4.75 -10.90
CA GLU A 111 2.37 -4.59 -10.47
C GLU A 111 2.91 -3.17 -10.74
N ILE A 112 2.61 -2.60 -11.92
CA ILE A 112 3.05 -1.23 -12.25
C ILE A 112 2.47 -0.24 -11.25
N THR A 113 1.20 -0.40 -10.87
CA THR A 113 0.51 0.46 -9.91
C THR A 113 1.13 0.34 -8.52
N GLU A 114 1.38 -0.89 -8.05
CA GLU A 114 2.07 -1.18 -6.79
C GLU A 114 3.50 -0.64 -6.78
N PHE A 115 4.21 -0.72 -7.90
CA PHE A 115 5.54 -0.13 -8.04
C PHE A 115 5.52 1.39 -7.84
N PHE A 116 4.55 2.10 -8.43
CA PHE A 116 4.39 3.53 -8.18
C PHE A 116 4.08 3.84 -6.72
N PHE A 117 3.22 3.03 -6.08
CA PHE A 117 2.96 3.17 -4.64
C PHE A 117 4.24 2.98 -3.82
N ALA A 118 5.02 1.94 -4.12
CA ALA A 118 6.30 1.67 -3.46
C ALA A 118 7.27 2.84 -3.62
N CYS A 119 7.40 3.41 -4.82
CA CYS A 119 8.22 4.62 -5.05
C CYS A 119 7.73 5.81 -4.21
N GLY A 120 6.41 6.03 -4.13
CA GLY A 120 5.82 7.10 -3.32
C GLY A 120 6.12 6.93 -1.83
N PHE A 121 5.90 5.72 -1.30
CA PHE A 121 6.19 5.41 0.10
C PHE A 121 7.68 5.49 0.43
N LEU A 122 8.56 5.04 -0.48
CA LEU A 122 10.00 5.14 -0.32
C LEU A 122 10.45 6.61 -0.29
N ALA A 123 9.96 7.44 -1.20
CA ALA A 123 10.30 8.87 -1.21
C ALA A 123 9.84 9.57 0.07
N PHE A 124 8.64 9.23 0.57
CA PHE A 124 8.12 9.75 1.83
C PHE A 124 8.93 9.26 3.04
N SER A 125 9.29 7.98 3.09
CA SER A 125 10.05 7.42 4.22
C SER A 125 11.46 8.01 4.29
N LEU A 126 12.15 8.13 3.16
CA LEU A 126 13.48 8.75 3.08
C LEU A 126 13.45 10.21 3.54
N THR A 127 12.49 11.00 3.08
CA THR A 127 12.39 12.41 3.50
C THR A 127 12.01 12.57 4.96
N SER A 128 11.17 11.67 5.49
CA SER A 128 10.84 11.63 6.93
C SER A 128 12.08 11.31 7.77
N MET A 129 12.89 10.32 7.35
CA MET A 129 14.15 9.98 8.02
C MET A 129 15.16 11.14 8.00
N LEU A 130 15.32 11.82 6.86
CA LEU A 130 16.22 12.97 6.73
C LEU A 130 15.79 14.15 7.61
N ARG A 131 14.47 14.38 7.76
CA ARG A 131 13.93 15.40 8.67
C ARG A 131 14.18 15.06 10.14
N LEU A 132 14.01 13.80 10.54
CA LEU A 132 14.30 13.37 11.91
C LEU A 132 15.78 13.53 12.24
N ASN A 133 16.68 13.11 11.35
CA ASN A 133 18.13 13.23 11.56
C ASN A 133 18.60 14.68 11.70
N SER A 134 18.08 15.59 10.88
CA SER A 134 18.43 17.01 10.97
C SER A 134 17.94 17.67 12.26
N GLN A 135 16.76 17.28 12.77
CA GLN A 135 16.28 17.74 14.07
C GLN A 135 17.15 17.23 15.22
N VAL A 136 17.53 15.95 15.24
CA VAL A 136 18.39 15.35 16.27
C VAL A 136 19.76 16.05 16.33
N GLN A 137 20.39 16.32 15.19
CA GLN A 137 21.67 17.03 15.15
C GLN A 137 21.58 18.44 15.76
N HIS A 138 20.49 19.16 15.52
CA HIS A 138 20.26 20.48 16.11
C HIS A 138 20.13 20.42 17.64
N PHE A 139 19.54 19.37 18.21
CA PHE A 139 19.43 19.20 19.65
C PHE A 139 20.77 18.85 20.31
N THR A 140 21.66 18.12 19.63
CA THR A 140 22.97 17.74 20.18
C THR A 140 24.03 18.85 20.17
N GLN A 141 23.79 19.95 19.45
CA GLN A 141 24.72 21.10 19.36
C GLN A 141 24.35 22.28 20.28
N LYS A 142 23.30 22.15 21.12
CA LYS A 142 22.95 23.11 22.17
C LYS A 142 23.33 22.55 23.54
#